data_AF-A0A7K1LB92-F1
#
_entry.id   AF-A0A7K1LB92-F1
#
_cell.length_a   1.000
_cell.length_b   1.000
_cell.length_c   1.000
_cell.angle_alpha   90.00
_cell.angle_beta   90.00
_cell.angle_gamma   90.00
#
_symmetry.space_group_name_H-M   'P 1'
#
loop_
_entity.id
_entity.type
_entity.pdbx_description
1 polymer ?
#
loop_
_entity_poly.entity_id
_entity_poly.type
_entity_poly.pdbx_seq_one_letter_code
_entity_poly.pdbx_strand_id
1 'polypeptide(L)'
;MDLQDLKQLPEGTQLRTTKKEIVTLAGFVRSVVIVRHADGGTREYRSVSLHHVTDVHPLITRERAGLTGHTVTVERVGRDAARQFAGTVPNWEGLIGRLAVVERTDGRLGKVCDVAGVNGLGDGEDDVVFAASSVACAYGARYVPTGTLT
;
A
#
# COMPACT_ATOMS: atom_id res chain seq x y z
N MET A 1 -4.56 20.57 0.14
CA MET A 1 -3.25 20.78 0.76
C MET A 1 -2.32 21.38 -0.28
N ASP A 2 -1.21 22.00 0.12
CA ASP A 2 -0.25 22.55 -0.83
C ASP A 2 0.79 21.50 -1.28
N LEU A 3 1.72 21.90 -2.14
CA LEU A 3 2.76 21.00 -2.64
C LEU A 3 3.75 20.57 -1.55
N GLN A 4 4.00 21.41 -0.54
CA GLN A 4 4.91 21.09 0.55
C GLN A 4 4.29 20.04 1.48
N ASP A 5 3.00 20.17 1.77
CA ASP A 5 2.25 19.17 2.52
C ASP A 5 2.29 17.80 1.80
N LEU A 6 2.08 17.79 0.47
CA LEU A 6 2.12 16.56 -0.33
C LEU A 6 3.49 15.89 -0.26
N LYS A 7 4.59 16.66 -0.27
CA LYS A 7 5.95 16.12 -0.18
C LYS A 7 6.27 15.41 1.13
N GLN A 8 5.50 15.68 2.19
CA GLN A 8 5.63 14.96 3.46
C GLN A 8 4.89 13.62 3.45
N LEU A 9 4.00 13.39 2.48
CA LEU A 9 3.29 12.13 2.38
C LEU A 9 4.19 11.06 1.74
N PRO A 10 4.20 9.83 2.29
CA PRO A 10 4.91 8.72 1.67
C PRO A 10 4.27 8.32 0.34
N GLU A 11 5.07 7.82 -0.58
CA GLU A 11 4.56 7.17 -1.79
C GLU A 11 3.70 5.94 -1.46
N GLY A 12 2.70 5.67 -2.28
CA GLY A 12 1.65 4.69 -1.98
C GLY A 12 0.48 5.27 -1.18
N THR A 13 0.56 6.53 -0.74
CA THR A 13 -0.57 7.23 -0.10
C THR A 13 -1.71 7.44 -1.09
N GLN A 14 -2.94 7.11 -0.68
CA GLN A 14 -4.12 7.46 -1.47
C GLN A 14 -4.46 8.94 -1.34
N LEU A 15 -4.70 9.56 -2.49
CA LEU A 15 -5.10 10.95 -2.65
C LEU A 15 -6.42 11.01 -3.42
N ARG A 16 -7.21 12.03 -3.15
CA ARG A 16 -8.44 12.34 -3.88
C ARG A 16 -8.24 13.56 -4.76
N THR A 17 -8.56 13.42 -6.05
CA THR A 17 -8.58 14.54 -7.00
C THR A 17 -9.85 15.38 -6.80
N THR A 18 -9.90 16.58 -7.38
CA THR A 18 -11.10 17.44 -7.37
C THR A 18 -12.28 16.82 -8.12
N LYS A 19 -12.02 15.87 -9.04
CA LYS A 19 -13.04 15.06 -9.71
C LYS A 19 -13.52 13.88 -8.84
N LYS A 20 -13.10 13.82 -7.57
CA LYS A 20 -13.37 12.75 -6.61
C LYS A 20 -12.79 11.38 -7.00
N GLU A 21 -11.84 11.35 -7.93
CA GLU A 21 -11.11 10.13 -8.28
C GLU A 21 -10.09 9.82 -7.18
N ILE A 22 -9.96 8.55 -6.81
CA ILE A 22 -8.90 8.08 -5.92
C ILE A 22 -7.69 7.74 -6.78
N VAL A 23 -6.56 8.32 -6.44
CA VAL A 23 -5.26 8.11 -7.09
C VAL A 23 -4.21 7.81 -6.02
N THR A 24 -3.10 7.21 -6.40
CA THR A 24 -1.98 6.90 -5.51
C THR A 24 -0.84 7.88 -5.74
N LEU A 25 -0.26 8.44 -4.67
CA LEU A 25 0.98 9.21 -4.78
C LEU A 25 2.12 8.30 -5.24
N ALA A 26 2.68 8.58 -6.41
CA ALA A 26 3.78 7.80 -7.01
C ALA A 26 5.13 8.51 -6.91
N GLY A 27 5.15 9.80 -6.56
CA GLY A 27 6.38 10.54 -6.30
C GLY A 27 6.31 12.00 -6.74
N PHE A 28 7.49 12.62 -6.87
CA PHE A 28 7.65 14.02 -7.25
C PHE A 28 8.80 14.21 -8.23
N VAL A 29 8.62 15.11 -9.20
CA VAL A 29 9.70 15.60 -10.06
C VAL A 29 9.65 17.13 -10.07
N ARG A 30 10.68 17.78 -9.51
CA ARG A 30 10.75 19.24 -9.36
C ARG A 30 9.50 19.80 -8.63
N SER A 31 8.63 20.48 -9.36
CA SER A 31 7.37 21.07 -8.89
C SER A 31 6.13 20.29 -9.37
N VAL A 32 6.31 19.04 -9.80
CA VAL A 32 5.27 18.17 -10.35
C VAL A 32 5.04 16.99 -9.42
N VAL A 33 3.78 16.72 -9.12
CA VAL A 33 3.33 15.53 -8.40
C VAL A 33 3.04 14.44 -9.43
N ILE A 34 3.59 13.26 -9.21
CA ILE A 34 3.28 12.08 -10.02
C ILE A 34 2.27 11.26 -9.23
N VAL A 35 1.13 10.98 -9.83
CA VAL A 35 0.12 10.08 -9.27
C VAL A 35 -0.09 8.89 -10.19
N ARG A 36 -0.51 7.77 -9.61
CA ARG A 36 -0.89 6.55 -10.32
C ARG A 36 -2.40 6.34 -10.20
N HIS A 37 -3.04 6.06 -11.33
CA HIS A 37 -4.46 5.73 -11.41
C HIS A 37 -4.69 4.22 -11.17
N ALA A 38 -5.94 3.83 -10.93
CA ALA A 38 -6.32 2.44 -10.72
C ALA A 38 -5.97 1.52 -11.91
N ASP A 39 -5.91 2.07 -13.12
CA ASP A 39 -5.47 1.35 -14.33
C ASP A 39 -3.95 1.12 -14.42
N GLY A 40 -3.19 1.56 -13.41
CA GLY A 40 -1.73 1.48 -13.37
C GLY A 40 -1.01 2.60 -14.13
N GLY A 41 -1.73 3.44 -14.87
CA GLY A 41 -1.18 4.58 -15.58
C GLY A 41 -0.75 5.70 -14.64
N THR A 42 0.37 6.35 -14.94
CA THR A 42 0.87 7.51 -14.18
C THR A 42 0.53 8.81 -14.88
N ARG A 43 0.20 9.85 -14.10
CA ARG A 43 -0.01 11.22 -14.59
C ARG A 43 0.71 12.24 -13.74
N GLU A 44 1.11 13.32 -14.40
CA GLU A 44 1.80 14.47 -13.81
C GLU A 44 0.83 15.61 -13.51
N TYR A 45 0.92 16.18 -12.31
CA TYR A 45 0.10 17.29 -11.86
C TYR A 45 0.99 18.42 -11.34
N ARG A 46 0.91 19.60 -11.98
CA ARG A 46 1.75 20.77 -11.63
C ARG A 46 1.26 21.53 -10.39
N SER A 47 -0.04 21.47 -10.11
CA SER A 47 -0.67 22.01 -8.90
C SER A 47 -2.16 21.72 -8.99
N VAL A 48 -2.65 20.72 -8.26
CA VAL A 48 -4.11 20.52 -8.11
C VAL A 48 -4.37 20.21 -6.65
N SER A 49 -5.50 20.68 -6.14
CA SER A 49 -6.05 20.40 -4.81
C SER A 49 -6.26 18.89 -4.64
N LEU A 50 -5.18 18.20 -4.30
CA LEU A 50 -5.19 16.82 -3.84
C LEU A 50 -5.49 16.86 -2.34
N HIS A 51 -6.39 15.98 -1.95
CA HIS A 51 -6.77 15.80 -0.55
C HIS A 51 -6.31 14.42 -0.12
N HIS A 52 -5.65 14.33 1.04
CA HIS A 52 -5.38 13.05 1.65
C HIS A 52 -6.71 12.33 1.92
N VAL A 53 -6.78 11.06 1.55
CA VAL A 53 -7.90 10.19 1.89
C VAL A 53 -7.47 9.37 3.08
N THR A 54 -8.26 9.37 4.15
CA THR A 54 -8.10 8.39 5.21
C THR A 54 -8.43 7.03 4.62
N ASP A 55 -7.42 6.35 4.12
CA ASP A 55 -7.49 4.96 3.72
C ASP A 55 -7.25 4.11 4.97
N VAL A 56 -8.11 3.12 5.16
CA VAL A 56 -8.14 2.28 6.36
C VAL A 56 -6.87 1.43 6.47
N HIS A 57 -6.26 1.07 5.33
CA HIS A 57 -5.05 0.24 5.31
C HIS A 57 -3.82 1.09 5.66
N PRO A 58 -2.89 0.64 6.51
CA PRO A 58 -1.63 1.36 6.71
C PRO A 58 -0.66 1.10 5.55
N LEU A 59 0.34 1.95 5.38
CA LEU A 59 1.47 1.66 4.48
C LEU A 59 2.44 0.67 5.12
N ILE A 60 3.04 -0.19 4.29
CA ILE A 60 4.08 -1.11 4.74
C ILE A 60 5.30 -0.32 5.20
N THR A 61 5.54 -0.38 6.50
CA THR A 61 6.73 0.14 7.18
C THR A 61 7.48 -1.00 7.86
N ARG A 62 8.77 -0.76 8.18
CA ARG A 62 9.60 -1.72 8.90
C ARG A 62 9.00 -2.14 10.25
N GLU A 63 8.39 -1.19 10.96
CA GLU A 63 7.73 -1.43 12.25
C GLU A 63 6.31 -0.90 12.23
N ARG A 64 5.41 -1.63 12.88
CA ARG A 64 4.02 -1.24 13.14
C ARG A 64 3.72 -1.49 14.61
N ALA A 65 3.54 -0.39 15.36
CA ALA A 65 3.24 -0.45 16.78
C ALA A 65 1.88 -1.13 17.05
N GLY A 66 1.72 -1.71 18.24
CA GLY A 66 0.47 -2.31 18.69
C GLY A 66 0.21 -3.75 18.21
N LEU A 67 1.14 -4.34 17.45
CA LEU A 67 1.07 -5.75 17.08
C LEU A 67 2.01 -6.58 17.97
N THR A 68 1.50 -7.69 18.49
CA THR A 68 2.23 -8.63 19.34
C THR A 68 2.07 -10.06 18.82
N GLY A 69 3.14 -10.84 18.96
CA GLY A 69 3.23 -12.20 18.44
C GLY A 69 3.33 -12.25 16.91
N HIS A 70 3.07 -13.43 16.37
CA HIS A 70 3.08 -13.69 14.93
C HIS A 70 1.73 -13.32 14.32
N THR A 71 1.75 -12.36 13.41
CA THR A 71 0.54 -11.76 12.84
C THR A 71 0.61 -11.66 11.33
N VAL A 72 -0.56 -11.67 10.69
CA VAL A 72 -0.73 -11.37 9.27
C VAL A 72 -1.72 -10.22 9.15
N THR A 73 -1.43 -9.28 8.25
CA THR A 73 -2.17 -8.03 8.06
C THR A 73 -2.36 -7.75 6.58
N VAL A 74 -3.32 -6.87 6.25
CA VAL A 74 -3.43 -6.26 4.91
C VAL A 74 -2.93 -4.82 5.00
N GLU A 75 -2.00 -4.47 4.10
CA GLU A 75 -1.34 -3.15 4.11
C GLU A 75 -1.07 -2.68 2.67
N ARG A 76 -0.86 -1.37 2.48
CA ARG A 76 -0.49 -0.78 1.19
C ARG A 76 1.00 -0.85 0.92
N VAL A 77 1.36 -1.22 -0.29
CA VAL A 77 2.74 -1.26 -0.76
C VAL A 77 3.27 0.16 -0.98
N GLY A 78 4.30 0.56 -0.22
CA GLY A 78 5.12 1.74 -0.52
C GLY A 78 6.27 1.42 -1.49
N ARG A 79 7.02 2.44 -1.94
CA ARG A 79 8.16 2.27 -2.87
C ARG A 79 9.19 1.26 -2.36
N ASP A 80 9.58 1.36 -1.09
CA ASP A 80 10.61 0.49 -0.51
C ASP A 80 10.19 -0.98 -0.52
N ALA A 81 8.92 -1.27 -0.22
CA ALA A 81 8.36 -2.61 -0.29
C ALA A 81 8.26 -3.09 -1.74
N ALA A 82 7.79 -2.25 -2.66
CA ALA A 82 7.69 -2.58 -4.08
C ALA A 82 9.06 -2.91 -4.70
N ARG A 83 10.12 -2.18 -4.29
CA ARG A 83 11.48 -2.37 -4.82
C ARG A 83 12.05 -3.75 -4.53
N GLN A 84 11.58 -4.43 -3.50
CA GLN A 84 11.98 -5.83 -3.20
C GLN A 84 11.60 -6.79 -4.33
N PHE A 85 10.60 -6.43 -5.14
CA PHE A 85 10.11 -7.22 -6.28
C PHE A 85 10.79 -6.84 -7.60
N ALA A 86 11.74 -5.90 -7.61
CA ALA A 86 12.36 -5.42 -8.85
C ALA A 86 13.10 -6.52 -9.66
N GLY A 87 13.53 -7.58 -8.99
CA GLY A 87 14.16 -8.74 -9.64
C GLY A 87 13.18 -9.76 -10.25
N THR A 88 11.90 -9.69 -9.89
CA THR A 88 10.89 -10.70 -10.26
C THR A 88 9.68 -10.12 -11.00
N VAL A 89 9.37 -8.85 -10.78
CA VAL A 89 8.25 -8.13 -11.41
C VAL A 89 8.81 -7.03 -12.32
N PRO A 90 8.75 -7.18 -13.66
CA PRO A 90 9.31 -6.21 -14.60
C PRO A 90 8.81 -4.77 -14.41
N ASN A 91 7.55 -4.60 -13.98
CA ASN A 91 6.96 -3.30 -13.64
C ASN A 91 6.67 -3.19 -12.13
N TRP A 92 7.68 -3.45 -11.30
CA TRP A 92 7.54 -3.43 -9.84
C TRP A 92 7.02 -2.08 -9.30
N GLU A 93 7.28 -0.96 -9.98
CA GLU A 93 6.73 0.35 -9.57
C GLU A 93 5.21 0.38 -9.66
N GLY A 94 4.60 -0.41 -10.55
CA GLY A 94 3.15 -0.59 -10.65
C GLY A 94 2.50 -1.25 -9.41
N LEU A 95 3.30 -1.78 -8.49
CA LEU A 95 2.84 -2.34 -7.22
C LEU A 95 2.60 -1.27 -6.16
N ILE A 96 3.20 -0.09 -6.29
CA ILE A 96 3.08 0.98 -5.29
C ILE A 96 1.61 1.44 -5.20
N GLY A 97 1.08 1.42 -3.98
CA GLY A 97 -0.32 1.70 -3.62
C GLY A 97 -1.23 0.48 -3.57
N ARG A 98 -0.81 -0.66 -4.11
CA ARG A 98 -1.59 -1.90 -4.08
C ARG A 98 -1.68 -2.46 -2.66
N LEU A 99 -2.72 -3.23 -2.40
CA LEU A 99 -2.83 -4.00 -1.16
C LEU A 99 -1.92 -5.23 -1.21
N ALA A 100 -1.42 -5.62 -0.05
CA ALA A 100 -0.57 -6.77 0.11
C ALA A 100 -0.83 -7.49 1.43
N VAL A 101 -0.59 -8.79 1.41
CA VAL A 101 -0.60 -9.65 2.59
C VAL A 101 0.76 -9.57 3.25
N VAL A 102 0.80 -9.15 4.51
CA VAL A 102 2.03 -8.85 5.22
C VAL A 102 2.13 -9.64 6.50
N GLU A 103 3.22 -10.41 6.63
CA GLU A 103 3.58 -11.14 7.84
C GLU A 103 4.42 -10.24 8.75
N ARG A 104 4.09 -10.23 10.04
CA ARG A 104 4.80 -9.49 11.08
C ARG A 104 5.03 -10.33 12.33
N THR A 105 6.14 -10.06 13.03
CA THR A 105 6.42 -10.61 14.36
C THR A 105 6.70 -9.45 15.31
N ASP A 106 5.87 -9.31 16.36
CA ASP A 106 5.94 -8.20 17.31
C ASP A 106 6.00 -6.82 16.62
N GLY A 107 5.17 -6.67 15.57
CA GLY A 107 5.09 -5.44 14.78
C GLY A 107 6.19 -5.25 13.75
N ARG A 108 7.29 -6.02 13.80
CA ARG A 108 8.36 -5.96 12.80
C ARG A 108 7.95 -6.66 11.52
N LEU A 109 8.24 -6.04 10.38
CA LEU A 109 8.03 -6.61 9.06
C LEU A 109 8.85 -7.89 8.90
N GLY A 110 8.18 -9.02 8.73
CA GLY A 110 8.80 -10.30 8.41
C GLY A 110 8.96 -10.46 6.91
N LYS A 111 7.83 -10.53 6.19
CA LYS A 111 7.80 -10.59 4.73
C LYS A 111 6.48 -10.07 4.15
N VAL A 112 6.53 -9.73 2.87
CA VAL A 112 5.33 -9.53 2.04
C VAL A 112 5.02 -10.88 1.39
N CYS A 113 3.91 -11.49 1.78
CA CYS A 113 3.53 -12.83 1.34
C CYS A 113 2.94 -12.83 -0.06
N ASP A 114 2.10 -11.83 -0.36
CA ASP A 114 1.46 -11.68 -1.65
C ASP A 114 1.04 -10.22 -1.88
N VAL A 115 0.83 -9.84 -3.15
CA VAL A 115 0.44 -8.49 -3.56
C VAL A 115 -0.70 -8.58 -4.57
N ALA A 116 -1.71 -7.73 -4.42
CA ALA A 116 -2.87 -7.69 -5.32
C ALA A 116 -2.44 -7.60 -6.79
N GLY A 117 -3.03 -8.45 -7.64
CA GLY A 117 -2.70 -8.57 -9.07
C GLY A 117 -1.33 -9.20 -9.38
N VAL A 118 -0.68 -9.81 -8.40
CA VAL A 118 0.53 -10.61 -8.57
C VAL A 118 0.21 -12.08 -8.29
N ASN A 119 0.86 -13.01 -8.99
CA ASN A 119 0.73 -14.46 -8.78
C ASN A 119 -0.71 -15.02 -8.79
N GLY A 120 -1.63 -14.37 -9.48
CA GLY A 120 -3.03 -14.80 -9.58
C GLY A 120 -3.92 -14.33 -8.42
N LEU A 121 -3.40 -13.55 -7.47
CA LEU A 121 -4.22 -12.84 -6.49
C LEU A 121 -5.01 -11.74 -7.20
N GLY A 122 -6.32 -11.67 -6.95
CA GLY A 122 -7.17 -10.62 -7.52
C GLY A 122 -6.76 -9.22 -7.06
N ASP A 123 -7.18 -8.20 -7.81
CA ASP A 123 -6.96 -6.78 -7.45
C ASP A 123 -7.96 -6.28 -6.39
N GLY A 124 -8.98 -7.09 -6.05
CA GLY A 124 -10.04 -6.73 -5.11
C GLY A 124 -9.64 -6.87 -3.64
N GLU A 125 -10.12 -5.98 -2.78
CA GLU A 125 -9.84 -6.02 -1.34
C GLU A 125 -10.29 -7.34 -0.69
N ASP A 126 -11.46 -7.85 -1.07
CA ASP A 126 -11.99 -9.11 -0.54
C ASP A 126 -11.08 -10.31 -0.84
N ASP A 127 -10.48 -10.34 -2.04
CA ASP A 127 -9.54 -11.39 -2.44
C ASP A 127 -8.27 -11.34 -1.57
N VAL A 128 -7.76 -10.13 -1.31
CA VAL A 128 -6.56 -9.92 -0.48
C VAL A 128 -6.83 -10.25 0.99
N VAL A 129 -8.00 -9.89 1.51
CA VAL A 129 -8.43 -10.22 2.88
C VAL A 129 -8.61 -11.73 3.05
N PHE A 130 -9.20 -12.39 2.06
CA PHE A 130 -9.32 -13.85 2.04
C PHE A 130 -7.95 -14.54 2.01
N ALA A 131 -7.05 -14.05 1.15
CA ALA A 131 -5.67 -14.53 1.08
C ALA A 131 -4.93 -14.33 2.40
N ALA A 132 -5.05 -13.16 3.04
CA ALA A 132 -4.44 -12.88 4.33
C ALA A 132 -4.91 -13.85 5.43
N SER A 133 -6.21 -14.13 5.47
CA SER A 133 -6.80 -15.10 6.41
C SER A 133 -6.26 -16.51 6.16
N SER A 134 -6.11 -16.90 4.89
CA SER A 134 -5.56 -18.21 4.49
C SER A 134 -4.08 -18.34 4.87
N VAL A 135 -3.27 -17.30 4.62
CA VAL A 135 -1.85 -17.26 5.01
C VAL A 135 -1.69 -17.32 6.53
N ALA A 136 -2.52 -16.59 7.28
CA ALA A 136 -2.50 -16.63 8.73
C ALA A 136 -2.71 -18.06 9.26
N CYS A 137 -3.72 -18.75 8.73
CA CYS A 137 -4.00 -20.15 9.07
C CYS A 137 -2.81 -21.06 8.74
N ALA A 138 -2.25 -20.95 7.53
CA ALA A 138 -1.15 -21.79 7.07
C ALA A 138 0.13 -21.62 7.92
N TYR A 139 0.38 -20.41 8.44
CA TYR A 139 1.59 -20.09 9.18
C TYR A 139 1.42 -20.18 10.70
N GLY A 140 0.23 -20.50 11.20
CA GLY A 140 -0.06 -20.45 12.63
C GLY A 140 -0.01 -19.03 13.21
N ALA A 141 -0.23 -18.02 12.36
CA ALA A 141 -0.25 -16.62 12.74
C ALA A 141 -1.69 -16.14 13.02
N ARG A 142 -1.82 -15.03 13.74
CA ARG A 142 -3.11 -14.36 13.93
C ARG A 142 -3.35 -13.35 12.82
N TYR A 143 -4.46 -13.48 12.09
CA TYR A 143 -4.91 -12.43 11.19
C TYR A 143 -5.40 -11.21 11.99
N VAL A 144 -4.94 -10.01 11.62
CA VAL A 144 -5.34 -8.74 12.22
C VAL A 144 -6.02 -7.88 11.15
N PRO A 145 -7.36 -7.75 11.18
CA PRO A 145 -8.10 -7.00 10.18
C PRO A 145 -7.82 -5.51 10.30
N THR A 146 -7.83 -4.84 9.15
CA THR A 146 -7.77 -3.39 9.05
C THR A 146 -8.98 -2.76 9.75
N GLY A 147 -8.76 -1.74 10.60
CA GLY A 147 -9.82 -1.11 11.41
C GLY A 147 -9.92 -1.58 12.87
N THR A 148 -8.99 -2.42 13.34
CA THR A 148 -8.85 -2.74 14.79
C THR A 148 -7.64 -2.05 15.41
N LEU A 149 -7.64 -0.73 15.44
CA LEU A 149 -6.87 0.05 16.41
C LEU A 149 -7.81 1.15 16.93
N THR A 150 -8.46 0.83 18.06
CA THR A 150 -9.21 1.67 19.02
C THR A 150 -10.03 2.84 18.47
#